data_AF-A0A2M6YNI1-F1
#
_entry.id   AF-A0A2M6YNI1-F1
#
_cell.length_a   1.000
_cell.length_b   1.000
_cell.length_c   1.000
_cell.angle_alpha   90.00
_cell.angle_beta   90.00
_cell.angle_gamma   90.00
#
_symmetry.space_group_name_H-M   'P 1'
#
loop_
_entity.id
_entity.type
_entity.pdbx_description
1 polymer ?
#
loop_
_entity_poly.entity_id
_entity_poly.type
_entity_poly.pdbx_seq_one_letter_code
_entity_poly.pdbx_strand_id
1 'polypeptide(L)'
;MQLSQPTPAPCCAEGNRTAAAGLILQPGINGRLQFPLAPDQPCRGADAAPAPAGPEQKPGYELCSFVAGFLDTAAGPIPRIKTGLDRSDHLGTVLARVGVNRARYRIAPGLYAVGKPDPEAPVLVTANYKLTFDALRRELGGMNAWLLVLDTRGVNVWCSAGKGILNAAEIVRRIRSSRLDQVVRRREIIVPQLAANGVCAREVKKASGFRVIWGPIRARDLKAFIQAGHRADPAMRRVTFDLRERLVLIPVEIYLLKKPTLWVLAALFVLSGLGSSIFSFSAAMERGWMAALACALGVCSGAVAVPALLPWIPGRAFAVKGALAGIPAALLVSLICWSRIGLGGHLALWLWTLTVSSVLAMNFTGATPFTSPSGVEKEMRRAIPLQIGAAVLAAVCWIGSNLTG
;
A
#
# COMPACT_ATOMS: atom_id res chain seq x y z
N MET A 1 -7.77 -0.57 18.15
CA MET A 1 -6.50 -0.50 18.92
C MET A 1 -6.24 0.96 19.25
N GLN A 2 -6.12 1.32 20.54
CA GLN A 2 -5.67 2.67 20.94
C GLN A 2 -4.19 2.80 20.58
N LEU A 3 -3.84 3.71 19.68
CA LEU A 3 -2.49 4.24 19.63
C LEU A 3 -2.40 5.20 20.83
N SER A 4 -1.95 4.68 21.98
CA SER A 4 -1.49 5.51 23.08
C SER A 4 -0.43 6.49 22.55
N GLN A 5 -0.20 7.60 23.27
CA GLN A 5 0.98 8.40 22.97
C GLN A 5 2.19 7.45 22.92
N PRO A 6 3.08 7.55 21.92
CA PRO A 6 4.34 6.85 22.01
C PRO A 6 5.04 7.39 23.25
N THR A 7 4.99 6.64 24.36
CA THR A 7 6.06 6.67 25.34
C THR A 7 7.35 6.44 24.56
N PRO A 8 8.42 7.21 24.83
CA PRO A 8 9.62 7.17 24.03
C PRO A 8 10.26 5.78 24.13
N ALA A 9 9.90 4.87 23.23
CA ALA A 9 10.70 3.70 22.94
C ALA A 9 12.07 4.21 22.43
N PRO A 10 13.18 3.59 22.81
CA PRO A 10 14.51 4.10 22.54
C PRO A 10 14.75 4.06 21.03
N CYS A 11 14.54 5.19 20.36
CA CYS A 11 14.83 5.36 18.94
C CYS A 11 16.34 5.38 18.63
N CYS A 12 17.19 5.21 19.65
CA CYS A 12 18.64 5.22 19.52
C CYS A 12 19.21 4.13 20.45
N ALA A 13 19.42 2.93 19.93
CA ALA A 13 20.50 2.10 20.47
C ALA A 13 21.80 2.67 19.90
N GLU A 14 22.62 3.28 20.75
CA GLU A 14 23.99 3.68 20.41
C GLU A 14 24.80 2.44 20.05
N GLY A 15 25.09 2.28 18.76
CA GLY A 15 26.08 1.34 18.25
C GLY A 15 27.27 2.11 17.70
N ASN A 16 28.37 2.07 18.46
CA ASN A 16 29.69 2.63 18.16
C ASN A 16 30.08 2.53 16.68
N ARG A 17 30.47 3.67 16.08
CA ARG A 17 31.23 3.73 14.84
C ARG A 17 32.66 4.16 15.14
N THR A 18 33.56 3.19 15.17
CA THR A 18 35.00 3.26 14.94
C THR A 18 35.31 2.01 14.10
N ALA A 19 36.13 1.97 13.04
CA ALA A 19 37.25 2.79 12.62
C ALA A 19 37.45 2.67 11.09
N ALA A 20 38.53 3.29 10.62
CA ALA A 20 38.91 3.61 9.25
C ALA A 20 39.50 2.45 8.41
N ALA A 21 39.56 2.72 7.09
CA ALA A 21 40.61 2.39 6.10
C ALA A 21 41.24 0.98 6.02
N GLY A 22 41.39 0.45 4.80
CA GLY A 22 42.43 -0.53 4.47
C GLY A 22 42.01 -1.65 3.51
N LEU A 23 42.73 -1.75 2.40
CA LEU A 23 42.69 -2.79 1.36
C LEU A 23 43.41 -4.08 1.81
N ILE A 24 43.12 -5.24 1.18
CA ILE A 24 43.96 -6.45 0.91
C ILE A 24 43.32 -7.82 1.28
N LEU A 25 43.69 -8.81 0.45
CA LEU A 25 43.21 -10.17 0.11
C LEU A 25 43.15 -11.25 1.22
N GLN A 26 42.37 -12.31 0.89
CA GLN A 26 42.10 -13.67 1.44
C GLN A 26 43.27 -14.46 2.11
N PRO A 27 43.10 -15.58 2.88
CA PRO A 27 42.12 -16.68 2.75
C PRO A 27 41.48 -17.23 4.06
N GLY A 28 40.45 -18.08 3.94
CA GLY A 28 39.60 -18.55 5.04
C GLY A 28 40.05 -19.83 5.74
N ILE A 29 39.40 -20.14 6.88
CA ILE A 29 39.10 -21.48 7.46
C ILE A 29 38.11 -21.26 8.61
N ASN A 30 36.85 -21.66 8.44
CA ASN A 30 35.96 -22.20 9.48
C ASN A 30 34.60 -22.57 8.85
N GLY A 31 34.38 -23.87 8.71
CA GLY A 31 33.24 -24.49 8.02
C GLY A 31 31.87 -24.18 8.64
N ARG A 32 31.32 -23.01 8.29
CA ARG A 32 29.87 -22.79 8.23
C ARG A 32 29.49 -22.60 6.76
N LEU A 33 28.56 -23.44 6.29
CA LEU A 33 27.83 -23.20 5.05
C LEU A 33 27.11 -21.85 5.16
N GLN A 34 27.75 -20.80 4.68
CA GLN A 34 27.11 -19.53 4.39
C GLN A 34 26.28 -19.74 3.12
N PHE A 35 24.96 -19.83 3.27
CA PHE A 35 24.08 -19.55 2.15
C PHE A 35 24.36 -18.11 1.70
N PRO A 36 24.67 -17.87 0.42
CA PRO A 36 24.75 -16.51 -0.10
C PRO A 36 23.35 -15.93 -0.05
N LEU A 37 23.04 -15.16 1.00
CA LEU A 37 21.94 -14.22 0.96
C LEU A 37 22.37 -13.16 -0.06
N ALA A 38 21.90 -13.34 -1.29
CA ALA A 38 21.96 -12.33 -2.32
C ALA A 38 21.45 -10.99 -1.75
N PRO A 39 22.09 -9.87 -2.09
CA PRO A 39 21.66 -8.56 -1.64
C PRO A 39 20.26 -8.25 -2.18
N ASP A 40 19.37 -7.80 -1.30
CA ASP A 40 18.24 -6.94 -1.60
C ASP A 40 17.33 -7.34 -2.77
N GLN A 41 16.76 -8.55 -2.74
CA GLN A 41 15.56 -8.83 -3.53
C GLN A 41 14.28 -8.47 -2.74
N PRO A 42 13.55 -7.39 -3.13
CA PRO A 42 12.23 -7.14 -2.59
C PRO A 42 11.26 -8.25 -3.02
N CYS A 43 10.34 -8.61 -2.12
CA CYS A 43 9.24 -9.52 -2.37
C CYS A 43 8.64 -9.29 -3.77
N ARG A 44 8.54 -10.36 -4.57
CA ARG A 44 8.06 -10.36 -5.97
C ARG A 44 6.80 -9.50 -6.11
N GLY A 45 6.89 -8.49 -6.96
CA GLY A 45 5.83 -7.51 -7.23
C GLY A 45 6.27 -6.05 -7.11
N ALA A 46 7.53 -5.77 -6.75
CA ALA A 46 8.07 -4.42 -6.83
C ALA A 46 8.31 -4.04 -8.30
N ASP A 47 7.32 -3.39 -8.94
CA ASP A 47 7.67 -2.34 -9.89
C ASP A 47 8.74 -1.47 -9.23
N ALA A 48 9.84 -1.20 -9.92
CA ALA A 48 10.93 -0.36 -9.42
C ALA A 48 10.35 0.86 -8.72
N ALA A 49 10.80 1.13 -7.48
CA ALA A 49 10.29 2.26 -6.70
C ALA A 49 10.32 3.52 -7.60
N PRO A 50 9.20 4.24 -7.77
CA PRO A 50 9.12 5.30 -8.76
C PRO A 50 10.24 6.33 -8.55
N ALA A 51 10.82 6.83 -9.64
CA ALA A 51 11.98 7.71 -9.57
C ALA A 51 11.70 8.95 -8.69
N PRO A 52 12.71 9.44 -7.94
CA PRO A 52 12.60 10.68 -7.18
C PRO A 52 12.23 11.86 -8.10
N ALA A 53 11.69 12.92 -7.51
CA ALA A 53 11.41 14.15 -8.24
C ALA A 53 12.70 14.74 -8.82
N GLY A 54 12.69 15.03 -10.12
CA GLY A 54 13.79 15.71 -10.80
C GLY A 54 13.92 17.17 -10.38
N PRO A 55 15.04 17.84 -10.72
CA PRO A 55 15.28 19.24 -10.37
C PRO A 55 14.24 20.22 -10.97
N GLU A 56 13.56 19.84 -12.06
CA GLU A 56 12.47 20.61 -12.68
C GLU A 56 11.09 20.44 -12.01
N GLN A 57 10.91 19.47 -11.11
CA GLN A 57 9.63 19.27 -10.40
C GLN A 57 9.52 20.19 -9.19
N LYS A 58 9.36 21.49 -9.45
CA LYS A 58 9.13 22.52 -8.43
C LYS A 58 7.66 22.98 -8.45
N PRO A 59 7.07 23.34 -7.29
CA PRO A 59 5.73 23.91 -7.25
C PRO A 59 5.64 25.15 -8.15
N GLY A 60 4.65 25.19 -9.04
CA GLY A 60 4.42 26.32 -9.94
C GLY A 60 5.08 26.24 -11.31
N TYR A 61 5.95 25.25 -11.58
CA TYR A 61 6.50 25.03 -12.92
C TYR A 61 5.47 24.43 -13.89
N GLU A 62 4.64 23.51 -13.41
CA GLU A 62 3.48 22.99 -14.13
C GLU A 62 2.22 23.63 -13.54
N LEU A 63 1.42 24.30 -14.39
CA LEU A 63 0.18 24.96 -13.99
C LEU A 63 -0.93 23.91 -13.82
N CYS A 64 -0.93 23.24 -12.66
CA CYS A 64 -1.98 22.32 -12.30
C CYS A 64 -3.33 23.06 -12.08
N SER A 65 -4.45 22.42 -12.45
CA SER A 65 -5.80 23.02 -12.35
C SER A 65 -6.18 23.47 -10.92
N PHE A 66 -5.61 22.84 -9.90
CA PHE A 66 -5.82 23.17 -8.51
C PHE A 66 -5.03 24.40 -8.03
N VAL A 67 -4.14 24.98 -8.84
CA VAL A 67 -3.43 26.23 -8.51
C VAL A 67 -4.33 27.42 -8.88
N ALA A 68 -4.61 28.26 -7.89
CA ALA A 68 -5.47 29.45 -8.03
C ALA A 68 -4.68 30.75 -8.24
N GLY A 69 -3.36 30.72 -8.11
CA GLY A 69 -2.48 31.88 -8.20
C GLY A 69 -1.21 31.67 -7.38
N PHE A 70 -0.47 32.75 -7.15
CA PHE A 70 0.77 32.74 -6.38
C PHE A 70 0.71 33.77 -5.26
N LEU A 71 1.45 33.51 -4.18
CA LEU A 71 1.69 34.46 -3.10
C LEU A 71 3.18 34.78 -3.07
N ASP A 72 3.51 36.06 -3.07
CA ASP A 72 4.88 36.51 -2.90
C ASP A 72 5.29 36.38 -1.44
N THR A 73 6.39 35.68 -1.22
CA THR A 73 6.98 35.46 0.11
C THR A 73 8.48 35.72 0.08
N ALA A 74 9.11 35.77 1.24
CA ALA A 74 10.57 35.88 1.36
C ALA A 74 11.31 34.71 0.67
N ALA A 75 10.67 33.55 0.53
CA ALA A 75 11.23 32.39 -0.17
C ALA A 75 11.00 32.42 -1.70
N GLY A 76 10.33 33.45 -2.23
CA GLY A 76 9.88 33.56 -3.61
C GLY A 76 8.36 33.32 -3.76
N PRO A 77 7.87 33.23 -5.01
CA PRO A 77 6.45 33.01 -5.30
C PRO A 77 6.04 31.57 -4.94
N ILE A 78 5.04 31.45 -4.07
CA ILE A 78 4.50 30.16 -3.61
C ILE A 78 3.10 29.93 -4.22
N PRO A 79 2.83 28.79 -4.85
CA PRO A 79 1.52 28.51 -5.43
C PRO A 79 0.44 28.40 -4.35
N ARG A 80 -0.62 29.20 -4.53
CA ARG A 80 -1.85 29.14 -3.74
C ARG A 80 -2.81 28.14 -4.37
N ILE A 81 -3.27 27.17 -3.60
CA ILE A 81 -4.12 26.09 -4.10
C ILE A 81 -5.59 26.29 -3.73
N LYS A 82 -6.47 25.75 -4.57
CA LYS A 82 -7.92 25.65 -4.32
C LYS A 82 -8.19 24.51 -3.33
N THR A 83 -9.11 24.73 -2.41
CA THR A 83 -9.61 23.67 -1.51
C THR A 83 -10.76 22.89 -2.15
N GLY A 84 -11.55 23.52 -3.02
CA GLY A 84 -12.54 22.84 -3.86
C GLY A 84 -11.87 21.85 -4.82
N LEU A 85 -12.48 20.67 -4.97
CA LEU A 85 -12.06 19.67 -5.95
C LEU A 85 -12.78 19.92 -7.27
N ASP A 86 -12.04 19.99 -8.37
CA ASP A 86 -12.60 20.15 -9.70
C ASP A 86 -13.02 18.77 -10.27
N ARG A 87 -13.78 18.75 -11.38
CA ARG A 87 -14.18 17.49 -12.04
C ARG A 87 -12.98 16.61 -12.43
N SER A 88 -11.87 17.22 -12.83
CA SER A 88 -10.61 16.53 -13.14
C SER A 88 -10.01 15.83 -11.92
N ASP A 89 -10.14 16.41 -10.72
CA ASP A 89 -9.67 15.80 -9.48
C ASP A 89 -10.54 14.61 -9.07
N HIS A 90 -11.86 14.72 -9.25
CA HIS A 90 -12.78 13.62 -9.04
C HIS A 90 -12.52 12.46 -10.00
N LEU A 91 -12.37 12.75 -11.29
CA LEU A 91 -12.03 11.74 -12.30
C LEU A 91 -10.67 11.10 -12.00
N GLY A 92 -9.63 11.90 -11.72
CA GLY A 92 -8.32 11.40 -11.33
C GLY A 92 -8.37 10.54 -10.07
N THR A 93 -9.23 10.89 -9.11
CA THR A 93 -9.47 10.08 -7.91
C THR A 93 -10.07 8.73 -8.24
N VAL A 94 -11.09 8.69 -9.10
CA VAL A 94 -11.71 7.44 -9.55
C VAL A 94 -10.68 6.58 -10.29
N LEU A 95 -9.98 7.15 -11.28
CA LEU A 95 -8.95 6.45 -12.05
C LEU A 95 -7.86 5.85 -11.17
N ALA A 96 -7.31 6.63 -10.23
CA ALA A 96 -6.28 6.14 -9.31
C ALA A 96 -6.80 5.04 -8.35
N ARG A 97 -8.09 5.10 -7.96
CA ARG A 97 -8.74 4.07 -7.13
C ARG A 97 -9.05 2.79 -7.88
N VAL A 98 -9.30 2.86 -9.18
CA VAL A 98 -9.39 1.67 -10.05
C VAL A 98 -8.03 1.25 -10.60
N GLY A 99 -6.93 1.86 -10.17
CA GLY A 99 -5.56 1.48 -10.54
C GLY A 99 -5.02 2.09 -11.84
N VAL A 100 -5.83 2.84 -12.59
CA VAL A 100 -5.41 3.54 -13.81
C VAL A 100 -4.50 4.72 -13.45
N ASN A 101 -3.31 4.76 -14.06
CA ASN A 101 -2.28 5.78 -13.85
C ASN A 101 -1.87 6.01 -12.37
N ARG A 102 -2.22 5.08 -11.47
CA ARG A 102 -2.00 5.22 -10.02
C ARG A 102 -0.54 5.49 -9.66
N ALA A 103 0.39 4.80 -10.32
CA ALA A 103 1.83 4.92 -10.04
C ALA A 103 2.43 6.29 -10.39
N ARG A 104 1.77 7.06 -11.27
CA ARG A 104 2.23 8.40 -11.69
C ARG A 104 1.32 9.52 -11.21
N TYR A 105 0.30 9.21 -10.40
CA TYR A 105 -0.68 10.18 -9.93
C TYR A 105 -0.12 11.00 -8.74
N ARG A 106 0.81 11.90 -9.04
CA ARG A 106 1.57 12.71 -8.06
C ARG A 106 1.66 14.18 -8.46
N ILE A 107 1.99 15.03 -7.50
CA ILE A 107 2.26 16.47 -7.69
C ILE A 107 3.72 16.79 -7.40
N ALA A 108 4.17 17.99 -7.77
CA ALA A 108 5.50 18.45 -7.41
C ALA A 108 5.65 18.56 -5.87
N PRO A 109 6.74 18.06 -5.29
CA PRO A 109 7.03 18.26 -3.87
C PRO A 109 7.51 19.69 -3.60
N GLY A 110 7.16 20.24 -2.45
CA GLY A 110 7.56 21.59 -2.04
C GLY A 110 6.48 22.29 -1.22
N LEU A 111 6.55 23.62 -1.16
CA LEU A 111 5.67 24.44 -0.33
C LEU A 111 4.50 24.99 -1.15
N TYR A 112 3.31 24.88 -0.57
CA TYR A 112 2.05 25.38 -1.14
C TYR A 112 1.30 26.20 -0.09
N ALA A 113 0.44 27.11 -0.54
CA ALA A 113 -0.39 27.93 0.33
C ALA A 113 -1.88 27.59 0.18
N VAL A 114 -2.61 27.51 1.29
CA VAL A 114 -4.08 27.49 1.31
C VAL A 114 -4.57 28.80 1.91
N GLY A 115 -5.50 29.45 1.22
CA GLY A 115 -6.00 30.77 1.62
C GLY A 115 -4.94 31.86 1.46
N LYS A 116 -4.80 32.71 2.48
CA LYS A 116 -3.76 33.73 2.61
C LYS A 116 -3.02 33.52 3.93
N PRO A 117 -2.14 32.51 4.02
CA PRO A 117 -1.39 32.23 5.24
C PRO A 117 -0.39 33.35 5.54
N ASP A 118 -0.36 33.75 6.81
CA ASP A 118 0.64 34.64 7.37
C ASP A 118 1.81 33.83 7.96
N PRO A 119 2.85 34.48 8.51
CA PRO A 119 3.97 33.77 9.16
C PRO A 119 3.60 32.99 10.43
N GLU A 120 2.41 33.20 11.00
CA GLU A 120 1.91 32.47 12.18
C GLU A 120 1.06 31.25 11.81
N ALA A 121 0.64 31.15 10.55
CA ALA A 121 -0.20 30.09 10.06
C ALA A 121 0.44 28.70 10.25
N PRO A 122 -0.36 27.66 10.52
CA PRO A 122 0.15 26.30 10.73
C PRO A 122 0.78 25.73 9.47
N VAL A 123 1.86 24.97 9.64
CA VAL A 123 2.51 24.20 8.58
C VAL A 123 2.05 22.75 8.65
N LEU A 124 1.39 22.27 7.59
CA LEU A 124 0.87 20.93 7.45
C LEU A 124 1.75 20.10 6.53
N VAL A 125 2.23 18.96 7.00
CA VAL A 125 3.06 18.06 6.20
C VAL A 125 2.19 17.01 5.51
N THR A 126 2.48 16.73 4.24
CA THR A 126 1.77 15.68 3.49
C THR A 126 2.67 15.02 2.45
N ALA A 127 2.13 14.01 1.76
CA ALA A 127 2.79 13.27 0.69
C ALA A 127 2.47 13.87 -0.70
N ASN A 128 3.38 13.75 -1.67
CA ASN A 128 3.14 14.19 -3.05
C ASN A 128 2.22 13.26 -3.86
N TYR A 129 1.69 12.19 -3.25
CA TYR A 129 0.64 11.40 -3.88
C TYR A 129 -0.65 12.21 -4.00
N LYS A 130 -1.13 12.45 -5.23
CA LYS A 130 -2.20 13.42 -5.49
C LYS A 130 -3.51 13.08 -4.76
N LEU A 131 -3.83 11.79 -4.57
CA LEU A 131 -4.96 11.38 -3.73
C LEU A 131 -4.82 11.83 -2.27
N THR A 132 -3.62 11.74 -1.71
CA THR A 132 -3.36 12.16 -0.32
C THR A 132 -3.42 13.69 -0.21
N PHE A 133 -2.83 14.38 -1.18
CA PHE A 133 -2.89 15.83 -1.27
C PHE A 133 -4.32 16.36 -1.41
N ASP A 134 -5.12 15.79 -2.31
CA ASP A 134 -6.52 16.16 -2.54
C ASP A 134 -7.38 15.87 -1.30
N ALA A 135 -7.13 14.74 -0.62
CA ALA A 135 -7.82 14.40 0.63
C ALA A 135 -7.51 15.39 1.77
N LEU A 136 -6.30 15.97 1.80
CA LEU A 136 -5.96 17.01 2.76
C LEU A 136 -6.63 18.34 2.36
N ARG A 137 -6.36 18.85 1.15
CA ARG A 137 -6.77 20.21 0.76
C ARG A 137 -8.28 20.42 0.80
N ARG A 138 -9.08 19.40 0.52
CA ARG A 138 -10.54 19.49 0.59
C ARG A 138 -11.04 19.86 1.99
N GLU A 139 -10.36 19.38 3.03
CA GLU A 139 -10.73 19.65 4.42
C GLU A 139 -10.22 21.01 4.92
N LEU A 140 -9.42 21.72 4.11
CA LEU A 140 -8.81 23.01 4.46
C LEU A 140 -9.64 24.23 4.05
N GLY A 141 -10.86 24.05 3.53
CA GLY A 141 -11.75 25.15 3.16
C GLY A 141 -11.97 26.13 4.32
N GLY A 142 -11.73 27.42 4.07
CA GLY A 142 -11.84 28.48 5.08
C GLY A 142 -10.68 28.58 6.07
N MET A 143 -9.59 27.83 5.87
CA MET A 143 -8.36 27.98 6.67
C MET A 143 -7.25 28.67 5.88
N ASN A 144 -6.33 29.29 6.63
CA ASN A 144 -5.08 29.79 6.12
C ASN A 144 -3.96 28.87 6.64
N ALA A 145 -3.26 28.17 5.75
CA ALA A 145 -2.22 27.22 6.15
C ALA A 145 -1.13 27.06 5.08
N TRP A 146 0.07 26.74 5.53
CA TRP A 146 1.18 26.31 4.69
C TRP A 146 1.16 24.79 4.54
N LEU A 147 1.36 24.27 3.34
CA LEU A 147 1.42 22.83 3.06
C LEU A 147 2.81 22.46 2.58
N LEU A 148 3.54 21.70 3.39
CA LEU A 148 4.82 21.13 3.04
C LEU A 148 4.61 19.73 2.45
N VAL A 149 4.64 19.65 1.12
CA VAL A 149 4.46 18.41 0.36
C VAL A 149 5.81 17.71 0.19
N LEU A 150 5.95 16.52 0.77
CA LEU A 150 7.16 15.70 0.70
C LEU A 150 7.21 14.86 -0.57
N ASP A 151 8.42 14.56 -1.07
CA ASP A 151 8.57 13.62 -2.17
C ASP A 151 8.46 12.18 -1.67
N THR A 152 7.25 11.63 -1.79
CA THR A 152 6.97 10.24 -1.44
C THR A 152 6.87 9.35 -2.67
N ARG A 153 7.38 9.82 -3.82
CA ARG A 153 7.36 9.09 -5.09
C ARG A 153 5.95 8.66 -5.52
N GLY A 154 4.93 9.46 -5.18
CA GLY A 154 3.53 9.12 -5.47
C GLY A 154 2.96 8.01 -4.59
N VAL A 155 3.50 7.82 -3.38
CA VAL A 155 2.98 6.87 -2.39
C VAL A 155 2.34 7.63 -1.22
N ASN A 156 1.24 7.12 -0.67
CA ASN A 156 0.56 7.73 0.48
C ASN A 156 1.47 7.80 1.73
N VAL A 157 1.05 8.56 2.76
CA VAL A 157 1.82 8.77 4.01
C VAL A 157 2.22 7.46 4.70
N TRP A 158 1.26 6.58 4.99
CA TRP A 158 1.53 5.35 5.75
C TRP A 158 2.49 4.40 5.02
N CYS A 159 2.21 4.14 3.75
CA CYS A 159 3.03 3.24 2.95
C CYS A 159 4.42 3.83 2.65
N SER A 160 4.53 5.14 2.45
CA SER A 160 5.83 5.78 2.22
C SER A 160 6.69 5.82 3.47
N ALA A 161 6.08 6.04 4.65
CA ALA A 161 6.79 5.97 5.93
C ALA A 161 7.25 4.54 6.24
N GLY A 162 6.37 3.55 6.04
CA GLY A 162 6.73 2.13 6.19
C GLY A 162 7.82 1.64 5.22
N LYS A 163 7.95 2.27 4.04
CA LYS A 163 9.02 2.00 3.06
C LYS A 163 10.29 2.82 3.32
N GLY A 164 10.34 3.64 4.36
CA GLY A 164 11.48 4.52 4.66
C GLY A 164 11.67 5.67 3.68
N ILE A 165 10.68 5.97 2.80
CA ILE A 165 10.73 7.10 1.86
C ILE A 165 10.35 8.39 2.58
N LEU A 166 9.22 8.38 3.29
CA LEU A 166 8.80 9.48 4.14
C LEU A 166 9.51 9.35 5.48
N ASN A 167 10.59 10.09 5.65
CA ASN A 167 11.45 10.02 6.82
C ASN A 167 11.92 11.41 7.29
N ALA A 168 12.68 11.45 8.40
CA ALA A 168 13.19 12.69 8.96
C ALA A 168 14.10 13.46 7.97
N ALA A 169 14.93 12.77 7.21
CA ALA A 169 15.84 13.38 6.24
C ALA A 169 15.06 14.05 5.08
N GLU A 170 13.98 13.43 4.60
CA GLU A 170 13.12 14.00 3.56
C GLU A 170 12.40 15.25 4.08
N ILE A 171 11.88 15.23 5.31
CA ILE A 171 11.29 16.43 5.94
C ILE A 171 12.31 17.56 6.01
N VAL A 172 13.52 17.29 6.53
CA VAL A 172 14.58 18.29 6.67
C VAL A 172 15.01 18.83 5.29
N ARG A 173 15.14 17.97 4.28
CA ARG A 173 15.43 18.36 2.91
C ARG A 173 14.36 19.31 2.37
N ARG A 174 13.08 19.02 2.63
CA ARG A 174 11.97 19.85 2.14
C ARG A 174 11.89 21.18 2.85
N ILE A 175 12.06 21.22 4.17
CA ILE A 175 12.15 22.47 4.94
C ILE A 175 13.23 23.39 4.35
N ARG A 176 14.43 22.87 4.10
CA ARG A 176 15.57 23.65 3.58
C ARG A 176 15.35 24.09 2.14
N SER A 177 14.96 23.17 1.26
CA SER A 177 14.77 23.47 -0.17
C SER A 177 13.61 24.44 -0.42
N SER A 178 12.58 24.44 0.44
CA SER A 178 11.49 25.42 0.38
C SER A 178 11.74 26.70 1.18
N ARG A 179 12.91 26.83 1.83
CA ARG A 179 13.26 27.97 2.70
C ARG A 179 12.15 28.29 3.71
N LEU A 180 11.55 27.25 4.31
CA LEU A 180 10.37 27.39 5.16
C LEU A 180 10.65 28.32 6.36
N ASP A 181 11.89 28.34 6.85
CA ASP A 181 12.35 29.21 7.93
C ASP A 181 12.27 30.72 7.62
N GLN A 182 12.17 31.09 6.34
CA GLN A 182 11.98 32.47 5.89
C GLN A 182 10.48 32.83 5.75
N VAL A 183 9.61 31.82 5.69
CA VAL A 183 8.17 31.99 5.44
C VAL A 183 7.37 32.01 6.74
N VAL A 184 7.77 31.19 7.73
CA VAL A 184 7.05 31.07 9.00
C VAL A 184 7.91 31.50 10.19
N ARG A 185 7.28 32.14 11.18
CA ARG A 185 7.94 32.53 12.43
C ARG A 185 8.00 31.37 13.41
N ARG A 186 6.92 30.59 13.53
CA ARG A 186 6.88 29.41 14.40
C ARG A 186 7.58 28.23 13.73
N ARG A 187 8.62 27.72 14.35
CA ARG A 187 9.34 26.51 13.90
C ARG A 187 8.61 25.24 14.33
N GLU A 188 7.38 25.09 13.87
CA GLU A 188 6.51 23.95 14.17
C GLU A 188 5.89 23.39 12.89
N ILE A 189 5.88 22.07 12.76
CA ILE A 189 5.22 21.38 11.64
C ILE A 189 4.28 20.31 12.17
N ILE A 190 3.08 20.25 11.61
CA ILE A 190 2.07 19.23 11.94
C ILE A 190 2.24 18.07 10.95
N VAL A 191 2.69 16.94 11.48
CA VAL A 191 2.96 15.71 10.71
C VAL A 191 1.82 14.72 10.96
N PRO A 192 1.26 14.06 9.93
CA PRO A 192 0.21 13.07 10.13
C PRO A 192 0.68 11.93 11.03
N GLN A 193 -0.18 11.47 11.96
CA GLN A 193 0.14 10.38 12.91
C GLN A 193 0.68 9.11 12.22
N LEU A 194 0.17 8.81 11.02
CA LEU A 194 0.56 7.65 10.22
C LEU A 194 1.98 7.73 9.65
N ALA A 195 2.70 8.83 9.81
CA ALA A 195 4.12 8.93 9.46
C ALA A 195 5.05 8.48 10.60
N ALA A 196 4.52 8.19 11.79
CA ALA A 196 5.32 7.96 13.00
C ALA A 196 6.24 6.73 12.92
N ASN A 197 5.94 5.75 12.07
CA ASN A 197 6.79 4.59 11.83
C ASN A 197 8.03 4.88 10.96
N GLY A 198 8.07 6.01 10.24
CA GLY A 198 9.19 6.40 9.38
C GLY A 198 9.92 7.67 9.81
N VAL A 199 9.33 8.47 10.73
CA VAL A 199 9.84 9.81 11.08
C VAL A 199 10.30 9.88 12.53
N CYS A 200 11.60 10.15 12.72
CA CYS A 200 12.16 10.50 14.02
C CYS A 200 12.02 12.01 14.29
N ALA A 201 11.09 12.39 15.17
CA ALA A 201 10.84 13.80 15.53
C ALA A 201 12.07 14.51 16.13
N ARG A 202 12.90 13.77 16.90
CA ARG A 202 14.12 14.31 17.51
C ARG A 202 15.16 14.68 16.45
N GLU A 203 15.33 13.84 15.43
CA GLU A 203 16.24 14.12 14.32
C GLU A 203 15.78 15.34 13.50
N VAL A 204 14.47 15.45 13.21
CA VAL A 204 13.92 16.63 12.56
C VAL A 204 14.24 17.90 13.36
N LYS A 205 14.00 17.88 14.68
CA LYS A 205 14.30 19.03 15.55
C LYS A 205 15.79 19.35 15.58
N LYS A 206 16.66 18.35 15.70
CA LYS A 206 18.12 18.53 15.73
C LYS A 206 18.65 19.11 14.41
N ALA A 207 18.16 18.64 13.27
CA ALA A 207 18.71 18.99 11.96
C ALA A 207 18.09 20.24 11.32
N SER A 208 16.85 20.59 11.66
CA SER A 208 16.13 21.75 11.07
C SER A 208 15.74 22.83 12.08
N GLY A 209 15.74 22.53 13.38
CA GLY A 209 15.18 23.39 14.40
C GLY A 209 13.65 23.38 14.46
N PHE A 210 12.94 22.67 13.57
CA PHE A 210 11.48 22.55 13.60
C PHE A 210 11.02 21.46 14.57
N ARG A 211 10.04 21.78 15.40
CA ARG A 211 9.36 20.82 16.28
C ARG A 211 8.26 20.10 15.50
N VAL A 212 8.27 18.77 15.56
CA VAL A 212 7.19 17.94 15.01
C VAL A 212 6.04 17.87 16.01
N ILE A 213 4.84 18.20 15.54
CA ILE A 213 3.57 18.01 16.23
C ILE A 213 2.83 16.89 15.51
N TRP A 214 2.42 15.85 16.23
CA TRP A 214 1.65 14.76 15.64
C TRP A 214 0.19 15.17 15.48
N GLY A 215 -0.22 15.37 14.24
CA GLY A 215 -1.61 15.66 13.86
C GLY A 215 -2.50 14.41 13.87
N PRO A 216 -3.80 14.56 13.56
CA PRO A 216 -4.75 13.47 13.52
C PRO A 216 -4.48 12.48 12.38
N ILE A 217 -5.12 11.30 12.44
CA ILE A 217 -5.08 10.32 11.33
C ILE A 217 -5.86 10.84 10.12
N ARG A 218 -7.03 11.46 10.35
CA ARG A 218 -7.92 11.93 9.28
C ARG A 218 -7.78 13.45 9.12
N ALA A 219 -7.67 13.91 7.88
CA ALA A 219 -7.58 15.34 7.57
C ALA A 219 -8.79 16.14 8.04
N ARG A 220 -9.99 15.54 8.04
CA ARG A 220 -11.23 16.19 8.50
C ARG A 220 -11.20 16.61 9.97
N ASP A 221 -10.40 15.92 10.80
CA ASP A 221 -10.29 16.19 12.23
C ASP A 221 -9.30 17.34 12.51
N LEU A 222 -8.61 17.85 11.48
CA LEU A 222 -7.53 18.83 11.62
C LEU A 222 -8.01 20.17 12.17
N LYS A 223 -9.19 20.65 11.75
CA LYS A 223 -9.78 21.89 12.27
C LYS A 223 -10.00 21.82 13.78
N ALA A 224 -10.68 20.76 14.23
CA ALA A 224 -10.94 20.53 15.64
C ALA A 224 -9.62 20.34 16.44
N PHE A 225 -8.65 19.62 15.87
CA PHE A 225 -7.32 19.45 16.47
C PHE A 225 -6.58 20.78 16.69
N ILE A 226 -6.61 21.69 15.71
CA ILE A 226 -5.97 23.01 15.82
C ILE A 226 -6.71 23.88 16.84
N GLN A 227 -8.05 23.90 16.80
CA GLN A 227 -8.88 24.62 17.77
C GLN A 227 -8.67 24.14 19.21
N ALA A 228 -8.41 22.84 19.40
CA ALA A 228 -8.08 22.25 20.70
C ALA A 228 -6.61 22.49 21.14
N GLY A 229 -5.89 23.41 20.50
CA GLY A 229 -4.50 23.74 20.86
C GLY A 229 -3.52 22.60 20.57
N HIS A 230 -3.70 21.90 19.44
CA HIS A 230 -2.89 20.77 19.00
C HIS A 230 -2.99 19.53 19.92
N ARG A 231 -4.13 19.34 20.58
CA ARG A 231 -4.43 18.15 21.39
C ARG A 231 -5.34 17.20 20.61
N ALA A 232 -4.81 16.04 20.25
CA ALA A 232 -5.58 15.00 19.55
C ALA A 232 -6.39 14.15 20.53
N ASP A 233 -7.71 14.12 20.36
CA ASP A 233 -8.62 13.20 21.03
C ASP A 233 -8.27 11.73 20.70
N PRO A 234 -8.45 10.77 21.63
CA PRO A 234 -8.39 9.34 21.33
C PRO A 234 -9.06 8.88 20.02
N ALA A 235 -10.20 9.47 19.64
CA ALA A 235 -10.90 9.16 18.39
C ALA A 235 -10.09 9.54 17.15
N MET A 236 -9.39 10.68 17.18
CA MET A 236 -8.53 11.17 16.09
C MET A 236 -7.30 10.28 15.86
N ARG A 237 -6.98 9.39 16.81
CA ARG A 237 -5.85 8.45 16.78
C ARG A 237 -6.25 7.02 16.41
N ARG A 238 -7.52 6.77 16.06
CA ARG A 238 -8.02 5.42 15.73
C ARG A 238 -8.43 5.32 14.26
N VAL A 239 -8.03 4.22 13.63
CA VAL A 239 -8.59 3.78 12.34
C VAL A 239 -9.80 2.89 12.63
N THR A 240 -10.95 3.16 12.00
CA THR A 240 -12.16 2.34 12.18
C THR A 240 -12.13 1.07 11.34
N PHE A 241 -11.55 1.16 10.14
CA PHE A 241 -11.52 0.11 9.13
C PHE A 241 -12.91 -0.50 8.92
N ASP A 242 -13.90 0.35 8.66
CA ASP A 242 -15.30 -0.03 8.45
C ASP A 242 -15.54 -0.70 7.08
N LEU A 243 -16.77 -1.15 6.80
CA LEU A 243 -17.10 -1.79 5.52
C LEU A 243 -16.77 -0.89 4.33
N ARG A 244 -17.10 0.40 4.40
CA ARG A 244 -16.86 1.34 3.30
C ARG A 244 -15.36 1.51 3.04
N GLU A 245 -14.56 1.63 4.09
CA GLU A 245 -13.09 1.72 4.01
C GLU A 245 -12.48 0.48 3.37
N ARG A 246 -13.05 -0.71 3.62
CA ARG A 246 -12.63 -1.97 3.01
C ARG A 246 -13.02 -2.08 1.55
N LEU A 247 -14.28 -1.80 1.22
CA LEU A 247 -14.79 -1.91 -0.16
C LEU A 247 -14.08 -0.96 -1.12
N VAL A 248 -13.62 0.20 -0.63
CA VAL A 248 -12.83 1.16 -1.40
C VAL A 248 -11.52 0.58 -1.94
N LEU A 249 -10.96 -0.46 -1.31
CA LEU A 249 -9.71 -1.10 -1.73
C LEU A 249 -9.92 -2.08 -2.90
N ILE A 250 -11.10 -2.67 -3.02
CA ILE A 250 -11.38 -3.76 -3.96
C ILE A 250 -11.06 -3.40 -5.42
N PRO A 251 -11.43 -2.21 -5.96
CA PRO A 251 -11.22 -1.93 -7.38
C PRO A 251 -9.75 -1.92 -7.79
N VAL A 252 -8.86 -1.39 -6.95
CA VAL A 252 -7.41 -1.43 -7.25
C VAL A 252 -6.88 -2.85 -7.16
N GLU A 253 -7.33 -3.65 -6.19
CA GLU A 253 -6.91 -5.05 -6.07
C GLU A 253 -7.29 -5.82 -7.35
N ILE A 254 -8.53 -5.72 -7.82
CA ILE A 254 -8.97 -6.36 -9.06
C ILE A 254 -8.14 -5.88 -10.27
N TYR A 255 -7.85 -4.58 -10.36
CA TYR A 255 -7.05 -4.05 -11.46
C TYR A 255 -5.63 -4.60 -11.48
N LEU A 256 -5.00 -4.77 -10.31
CA LEU A 256 -3.66 -5.34 -10.19
C LEU A 256 -3.62 -6.83 -10.59
N LEU A 257 -4.75 -7.54 -10.46
CA LEU A 257 -4.86 -8.95 -10.84
C LEU A 257 -4.94 -9.19 -12.34
N LYS A 258 -5.27 -8.19 -13.17
CA LYS A 258 -5.50 -8.40 -14.61
C LYS A 258 -4.37 -9.14 -15.33
N LYS A 259 -3.10 -8.76 -15.07
CA LYS A 259 -1.93 -9.37 -15.72
C LYS A 259 -1.67 -10.79 -15.21
N PRO A 260 -1.54 -11.05 -13.90
CA PRO A 260 -1.33 -12.41 -13.41
C PRO A 260 -2.51 -13.32 -13.74
N THR A 261 -3.75 -12.84 -13.67
CA THR A 261 -4.93 -13.63 -14.03
C THR A 261 -4.89 -14.10 -15.48
N LEU A 262 -4.46 -13.27 -16.45
CA LEU A 262 -4.32 -13.71 -17.84
C LEU A 262 -3.31 -14.85 -18.01
N TRP A 263 -2.15 -14.75 -17.36
CA TRP A 263 -1.15 -15.82 -17.38
C TRP A 263 -1.64 -17.10 -16.70
N VAL A 264 -2.35 -16.96 -15.58
CA VAL A 264 -2.96 -18.07 -14.87
C VAL A 264 -4.04 -18.74 -15.71
N LEU A 265 -4.91 -17.99 -16.38
CA LEU A 265 -5.94 -18.55 -17.26
C LEU A 265 -5.33 -19.28 -18.46
N ALA A 266 -4.26 -18.73 -19.05
CA ALA A 266 -3.51 -19.41 -20.11
C ALA A 266 -2.89 -20.72 -19.61
N ALA A 267 -2.28 -20.72 -18.41
CA ALA A 267 -1.75 -21.93 -17.81
C ALA A 267 -2.84 -22.97 -17.52
N LEU A 268 -3.97 -22.56 -16.93
CA LEU A 268 -5.11 -23.44 -16.67
C LEU A 268 -5.69 -24.03 -17.96
N PHE A 269 -5.76 -23.25 -19.04
CA PHE A 269 -6.17 -23.74 -20.35
C PHE A 269 -5.23 -24.83 -20.87
N VAL A 270 -3.92 -24.60 -20.81
CA VAL A 270 -2.91 -25.60 -21.23
C VAL A 270 -3.03 -26.86 -20.37
N LEU A 271 -3.07 -26.73 -19.04
CA LEU A 271 -3.21 -27.85 -18.11
C LEU A 271 -4.50 -28.65 -18.33
N SER A 272 -5.57 -27.98 -18.78
CA SER A 272 -6.87 -28.61 -19.08
C SER A 272 -6.83 -29.49 -20.32
N GLY A 273 -5.93 -29.20 -21.27
CA GLY A 273 -5.73 -30.01 -22.47
C GLY A 273 -4.78 -31.19 -22.30
N LEU A 274 -4.00 -31.25 -21.21
CA LEU A 274 -3.10 -32.37 -20.93
C LEU A 274 -3.89 -33.59 -20.47
N GLY A 275 -3.62 -34.76 -21.06
CA GLY A 275 -4.33 -36.01 -20.77
C GLY A 275 -3.66 -37.22 -21.40
N SER A 276 -4.46 -38.22 -21.78
CA SER A 276 -3.98 -39.47 -22.40
C SER A 276 -3.30 -39.24 -23.74
N SER A 277 -3.79 -38.28 -24.53
CA SER A 277 -3.03 -37.62 -25.60
C SER A 277 -2.16 -36.50 -25.02
N ILE A 278 -0.95 -36.27 -25.56
CA ILE A 278 -0.03 -35.21 -25.12
C ILE A 278 -0.75 -33.86 -24.94
N PHE A 279 -1.62 -33.47 -25.88
CA PHE A 279 -2.52 -32.32 -25.74
C PHE A 279 -3.78 -32.46 -26.59
N SER A 280 -4.95 -32.13 -26.03
CA SER A 280 -6.23 -32.07 -26.73
C SER A 280 -6.88 -30.70 -26.60
N PHE A 281 -7.15 -30.06 -27.74
CA PHE A 281 -7.80 -28.75 -27.78
C PHE A 281 -9.26 -28.79 -27.31
N SER A 282 -10.02 -29.84 -27.65
CA SER A 282 -11.40 -29.99 -27.18
C SER A 282 -11.44 -30.16 -25.66
N ALA A 283 -10.53 -30.96 -25.09
CA ALA A 283 -10.41 -31.12 -23.65
C ALA A 283 -10.00 -29.80 -22.97
N ALA A 284 -9.07 -29.07 -23.58
CA ALA A 284 -8.66 -27.75 -23.09
C ALA A 284 -9.84 -26.77 -23.03
N MET A 285 -10.71 -26.77 -24.05
CA MET A 285 -11.89 -25.91 -24.08
C MET A 285 -12.94 -26.35 -23.05
N GLU A 286 -13.31 -27.62 -23.05
CA GLU A 286 -14.36 -28.15 -22.18
C GLU A 286 -13.99 -28.08 -20.70
N ARG A 287 -12.74 -28.38 -20.36
CA ARG A 287 -12.29 -28.37 -18.95
C ARG A 287 -11.76 -26.98 -18.56
N GLY A 288 -11.20 -26.24 -19.50
CA GLY A 288 -10.61 -24.92 -19.26
C GLY A 288 -11.61 -23.89 -18.74
N TRP A 289 -12.86 -23.88 -19.24
CA TRP A 289 -13.87 -22.96 -18.71
C TRP A 289 -14.24 -23.26 -17.25
N MET A 290 -14.20 -24.54 -16.85
CA MET A 290 -14.45 -24.95 -15.46
C MET A 290 -13.33 -24.47 -14.53
N ALA A 291 -12.07 -24.62 -14.97
CA ALA A 291 -10.91 -24.10 -14.26
C ALA A 291 -10.92 -22.57 -14.20
N ALA A 292 -11.34 -21.90 -15.28
CA ALA A 292 -11.53 -20.45 -15.31
C ALA A 292 -12.64 -19.99 -14.35
N LEU A 293 -13.76 -20.71 -14.28
CA LEU A 293 -14.84 -20.46 -13.33
C LEU A 293 -14.37 -20.61 -11.88
N ALA A 294 -13.63 -21.68 -11.58
CA ALA A 294 -13.02 -21.90 -10.26
C ALA A 294 -12.06 -20.76 -9.89
N CYS A 295 -11.22 -20.32 -10.83
CA CYS A 295 -10.35 -19.17 -10.64
C CYS A 295 -11.15 -17.89 -10.38
N ALA A 296 -12.20 -17.62 -11.16
CA ALA A 296 -13.04 -16.43 -11.03
C ALA A 296 -13.78 -16.40 -9.69
N LEU A 297 -14.36 -17.52 -9.25
CA LEU A 297 -15.03 -17.63 -7.95
C LEU A 297 -14.02 -17.55 -6.78
N GLY A 298 -12.81 -18.08 -6.95
CA GLY A 298 -11.71 -17.88 -6.00
C GLY A 298 -11.30 -16.41 -5.88
N VAL A 299 -11.23 -15.68 -7.00
CA VAL A 299 -10.97 -14.23 -7.03
C VAL A 299 -12.08 -13.46 -6.33
N CYS A 300 -13.35 -13.72 -6.67
CA CYS A 300 -14.49 -13.09 -6.02
C CYS A 300 -14.49 -13.36 -4.51
N SER A 301 -14.20 -14.59 -4.09
CA SER A 301 -14.10 -14.92 -2.67
C SER A 301 -12.97 -14.14 -1.97
N GLY A 302 -11.73 -14.25 -2.45
CA GLY A 302 -10.56 -13.69 -1.77
C GLY A 302 -10.44 -12.17 -1.86
N ALA A 303 -10.70 -11.58 -3.03
CA ALA A 303 -10.55 -10.15 -3.26
C ALA A 303 -11.81 -9.32 -2.96
N VAL A 304 -13.01 -9.94 -2.93
CA VAL A 304 -14.28 -9.21 -2.69
C VAL A 304 -14.97 -9.68 -1.41
N ALA A 305 -15.26 -10.97 -1.27
CA ALA A 305 -16.03 -11.47 -0.14
C ALA A 305 -15.26 -11.34 1.19
N VAL A 306 -13.96 -11.65 1.22
CA VAL A 306 -13.13 -11.54 2.43
C VAL A 306 -13.12 -10.11 3.02
N PRO A 307 -12.77 -9.04 2.29
CA PRO A 307 -12.80 -7.70 2.87
C PRO A 307 -14.23 -7.25 3.22
N ALA A 308 -15.25 -7.66 2.47
CA ALA A 308 -16.64 -7.33 2.78
C ALA A 308 -17.13 -8.00 4.07
N LEU A 309 -16.80 -9.29 4.25
CA LEU A 309 -17.29 -10.13 5.34
C LEU A 309 -16.29 -10.29 6.50
N LEU A 310 -15.20 -9.53 6.48
CA LEU A 310 -14.05 -9.66 7.36
C LEU A 310 -14.34 -9.85 8.87
N PRO A 311 -15.34 -9.16 9.48
CA PRO A 311 -15.63 -9.31 10.91
C PRO A 311 -16.26 -10.65 11.26
N TRP A 312 -16.94 -11.29 10.30
CA TRP A 312 -17.68 -12.53 10.50
C TRP A 312 -16.86 -13.78 10.17
N ILE A 313 -15.79 -13.65 9.38
CA ILE A 313 -14.94 -14.79 9.04
C ILE A 313 -14.04 -15.12 10.24
N PRO A 314 -14.07 -16.34 10.79
CA PRO A 314 -13.27 -16.70 11.94
C PRO A 314 -11.77 -16.80 11.63
N GLY A 315 -10.94 -16.77 12.67
CA GLY A 315 -9.48 -16.88 12.57
C GLY A 315 -8.74 -15.53 12.56
N ARG A 316 -7.43 -15.59 12.83
CA ARG A 316 -6.54 -14.41 12.88
C ARG A 316 -5.81 -14.14 11.57
N ALA A 317 -5.36 -15.20 10.89
CA ALA A 317 -4.63 -15.12 9.63
C ALA A 317 -5.59 -14.91 8.45
N PHE A 318 -5.27 -13.98 7.56
CA PHE A 318 -6.03 -13.74 6.32
C PHE A 318 -5.95 -14.92 5.37
N ALA A 319 -4.84 -15.65 5.32
CA ALA A 319 -4.73 -16.88 4.53
C ALA A 319 -5.81 -17.90 4.92
N VAL A 320 -6.06 -18.06 6.22
CA VAL A 320 -7.11 -18.94 6.76
C VAL A 320 -8.49 -18.37 6.46
N LYS A 321 -8.71 -17.07 6.70
CA LYS A 321 -9.97 -16.41 6.38
C LYS A 321 -10.33 -16.56 4.89
N GLY A 322 -9.35 -16.41 4.00
CA GLY A 322 -9.52 -16.60 2.57
C GLY A 322 -9.84 -18.04 2.19
N ALA A 323 -9.18 -19.02 2.79
CA ALA A 323 -9.53 -20.42 2.57
C ALA A 323 -10.97 -20.71 3.04
N LEU A 324 -11.36 -20.25 4.23
CA LEU A 324 -12.72 -20.45 4.76
C LEU A 324 -13.79 -19.76 3.90
N ALA A 325 -13.55 -18.52 3.47
CA ALA A 325 -14.43 -17.81 2.56
C ALA A 325 -14.54 -18.48 1.19
N GLY A 326 -13.50 -19.23 0.79
CA GLY A 326 -13.48 -19.98 -0.47
C GLY A 326 -14.31 -21.26 -0.46
N ILE A 327 -14.74 -21.78 0.69
CA ILE A 327 -15.51 -23.04 0.77
C ILE A 327 -16.86 -22.92 0.04
N PRO A 328 -17.69 -21.88 0.29
CA PRO A 328 -18.91 -21.66 -0.50
C PRO A 328 -18.65 -21.52 -2.00
N ALA A 329 -17.55 -20.86 -2.39
CA ALA A 329 -17.17 -20.71 -3.79
C ALA A 329 -16.80 -22.06 -4.42
N ALA A 330 -16.05 -22.91 -3.72
CA ALA A 330 -15.68 -24.25 -4.17
C ALA A 330 -16.90 -25.19 -4.27
N LEU A 331 -17.82 -25.12 -3.30
CA LEU A 331 -19.10 -25.82 -3.35
C LEU A 331 -19.93 -25.42 -4.57
N LEU A 332 -20.01 -24.11 -4.86
CA LEU A 332 -20.72 -23.59 -6.03
C LEU A 332 -20.10 -24.10 -7.34
N VAL A 333 -18.77 -24.13 -7.47
CA VAL A 333 -18.09 -24.72 -8.62
C VAL A 333 -18.46 -26.20 -8.78
N SER A 334 -18.41 -26.98 -7.69
CA SER A 334 -18.78 -28.40 -7.74
C SER A 334 -20.23 -28.62 -8.12
N LEU A 335 -21.15 -27.77 -7.67
CA LEU A 335 -22.55 -27.86 -8.04
C LEU A 335 -22.75 -27.62 -9.54
N ILE A 336 -22.07 -26.63 -10.12
CA ILE A 336 -22.14 -26.30 -11.55
C ILE A 336 -21.51 -27.40 -12.40
N CYS A 337 -20.43 -28.04 -11.92
CA CYS A 337 -19.68 -29.05 -12.66
C CYS A 337 -20.02 -30.50 -12.28
N TRP A 338 -21.06 -30.74 -11.47
CA TRP A 338 -21.32 -32.01 -10.78
C TRP A 338 -21.28 -33.26 -11.68
N SER A 339 -21.93 -33.20 -12.83
CA SER A 339 -22.03 -34.34 -13.76
C SER A 339 -20.93 -34.37 -14.83
N ARG A 340 -19.98 -33.42 -14.78
CA ARG A 340 -19.01 -33.20 -15.86
C ARG A 340 -17.59 -33.68 -15.51
N ILE A 341 -17.29 -33.87 -14.23
CA ILE A 341 -15.96 -34.24 -13.75
C ILE A 341 -16.06 -35.29 -12.64
N GLY A 342 -15.07 -36.18 -12.56
CA GLY A 342 -14.95 -37.15 -11.47
C GLY A 342 -14.45 -36.52 -10.17
N LEU A 343 -14.31 -37.36 -9.13
CA LEU A 343 -13.85 -36.96 -7.80
C LEU A 343 -12.51 -36.20 -7.82
N GLY A 344 -11.56 -36.66 -8.65
CA GLY A 344 -10.26 -36.00 -8.81
C GLY A 344 -10.36 -34.58 -9.39
N GLY A 345 -11.31 -34.36 -10.31
CA GLY A 345 -11.59 -33.05 -10.88
C GLY A 345 -12.21 -32.11 -9.84
N HIS A 346 -13.17 -32.59 -9.04
CA HIS A 346 -13.75 -31.81 -7.94
C HIS A 346 -12.70 -31.41 -6.90
N LEU A 347 -11.84 -32.35 -6.50
CA LEU A 347 -10.75 -32.09 -5.56
C LEU A 347 -9.80 -31.01 -6.11
N ALA A 348 -9.44 -31.09 -7.40
CA ALA A 348 -8.59 -30.10 -8.05
C ALA A 348 -9.23 -28.69 -8.05
N LEU A 349 -10.49 -28.58 -8.45
CA LEU A 349 -11.20 -27.29 -8.48
C LEU A 349 -11.37 -26.70 -7.07
N TRP A 350 -11.59 -27.54 -6.06
CA TRP A 350 -11.63 -27.12 -4.66
C TRP A 350 -10.29 -26.56 -4.20
N LEU A 351 -9.22 -27.35 -4.32
CA LEU A 351 -7.88 -26.93 -3.91
C LEU A 351 -7.48 -25.63 -4.62
N TRP A 352 -7.76 -25.52 -5.92
CA TRP A 352 -7.50 -24.30 -6.68
C TRP A 352 -8.30 -23.10 -6.15
N THR A 353 -9.62 -23.23 -6.02
CA THR A 353 -10.51 -22.14 -5.57
C THR A 353 -10.13 -21.63 -4.18
N LEU A 354 -9.89 -22.55 -3.24
CA LEU A 354 -9.47 -22.25 -1.87
C LEU A 354 -8.10 -21.57 -1.85
N THR A 355 -7.16 -22.05 -2.67
CA THR A 355 -5.81 -21.48 -2.77
C THR A 355 -5.85 -20.05 -3.32
N VAL A 356 -6.55 -19.82 -4.42
CA VAL A 356 -6.71 -18.48 -5.01
C VAL A 356 -7.35 -17.53 -4.01
N SER A 357 -8.43 -17.95 -3.36
CA SER A 357 -9.10 -17.14 -2.33
C SER A 357 -8.17 -16.83 -1.14
N SER A 358 -7.39 -17.82 -0.68
CA SER A 358 -6.42 -17.68 0.41
C SER A 358 -5.29 -16.71 0.07
N VAL A 359 -4.71 -16.82 -1.13
CA VAL A 359 -3.63 -15.92 -1.60
C VAL A 359 -4.12 -14.49 -1.71
N LEU A 360 -5.31 -14.27 -2.30
CA LEU A 360 -5.84 -12.93 -2.52
C LEU A 360 -6.30 -12.27 -1.22
N ALA A 361 -6.82 -13.05 -0.27
CA ALA A 361 -7.12 -12.54 1.07
C ALA A 361 -5.87 -11.97 1.75
N MET A 362 -4.69 -12.53 1.47
CA MET A 362 -3.44 -12.05 2.06
C MET A 362 -3.02 -10.65 1.61
N ASN A 363 -3.56 -10.11 0.51
CA ASN A 363 -3.33 -8.72 0.12
C ASN A 363 -3.80 -7.74 1.21
N PHE A 364 -4.77 -8.14 2.03
CA PHE A 364 -5.31 -7.31 3.11
C PHE A 364 -4.50 -7.41 4.42
N THR A 365 -3.58 -8.37 4.56
CA THR A 365 -2.71 -8.49 5.75
C THR A 365 -1.91 -7.21 6.03
N GLY A 366 -1.40 -6.55 4.99
CA GLY A 366 -0.66 -5.29 5.10
C GLY A 366 -1.53 -4.03 5.04
N ALA A 367 -2.83 -4.17 4.73
CA ALA A 367 -3.75 -3.05 4.52
C ALA A 367 -4.75 -2.86 5.68
N THR A 368 -4.72 -3.73 6.69
CA THR A 368 -5.61 -3.68 7.86
C THR A 368 -4.87 -3.24 9.12
N PRO A 369 -5.57 -2.70 10.13
CA PRO A 369 -4.97 -2.36 11.41
C PRO A 369 -4.77 -3.58 12.35
N PHE A 370 -4.92 -4.81 11.85
CA PHE A 370 -4.91 -6.01 12.70
C PHE A 370 -3.52 -6.62 12.91
N THR A 371 -2.61 -6.40 11.96
CA THR A 371 -1.33 -7.10 11.86
C THR A 371 -0.18 -6.11 11.80
N SER A 372 0.89 -6.39 12.55
CA SER A 372 2.17 -5.69 12.44
C SER A 372 2.96 -6.18 11.22
N PRO A 373 3.98 -5.44 10.74
CA PRO A 373 4.85 -5.90 9.66
C PRO A 373 5.46 -7.29 9.92
N SER A 374 5.93 -7.54 11.15
CA SER A 374 6.42 -8.84 11.58
C SER A 374 5.34 -9.93 11.59
N GLY A 375 4.09 -9.57 11.89
CA GLY A 375 2.95 -10.47 11.81
C GLY A 375 2.63 -10.88 10.36
N VAL A 376 2.65 -9.91 9.44
CA VAL A 376 2.49 -10.15 8.00
C VAL A 376 3.58 -11.09 7.49
N GLU A 377 4.84 -10.82 7.82
CA GLU A 377 5.95 -11.66 7.41
C GLU A 377 5.82 -13.10 7.93
N LYS A 378 5.45 -13.27 9.20
CA LYS A 378 5.23 -14.58 9.80
C LYS A 378 4.10 -15.35 9.12
N GLU A 379 3.00 -14.67 8.79
CA GLU A 379 1.89 -15.26 8.05
C GLU A 379 2.35 -15.70 6.65
N MET A 380 3.02 -14.82 5.90
CA MET A 380 3.50 -15.11 4.56
C MET A 380 4.46 -16.30 4.52
N ARG A 381 5.45 -16.35 5.42
CA ARG A 381 6.43 -17.45 5.50
C ARG A 381 5.77 -18.82 5.74
N ARG A 382 4.59 -18.86 6.37
CA ARG A 382 3.86 -20.10 6.66
C ARG A 382 2.83 -20.43 5.58
N ALA A 383 2.08 -19.44 5.12
CA ALA A 383 0.97 -19.64 4.20
C ALA A 383 1.42 -19.91 2.76
N ILE A 384 2.44 -19.19 2.27
CA ILE A 384 2.87 -19.29 0.86
C ILE A 384 3.32 -20.73 0.49
N PRO A 385 4.17 -21.42 1.27
CA PRO A 385 4.55 -22.80 0.95
C PRO A 385 3.35 -23.76 0.89
N LEU A 386 2.38 -23.60 1.81
CA LEU A 386 1.17 -24.42 1.85
C LEU A 386 0.27 -24.14 0.64
N GLN A 387 0.12 -22.87 0.26
CA GLN A 387 -0.64 -22.46 -0.92
C GLN A 387 0.01 -22.97 -2.22
N ILE A 388 1.34 -22.91 -2.32
CA ILE A 388 2.07 -23.50 -3.46
C ILE A 388 1.84 -25.01 -3.52
N GLY A 389 1.97 -25.71 -2.39
CA GLY A 389 1.70 -27.16 -2.32
C GLY A 389 0.27 -27.51 -2.74
N ALA A 390 -0.72 -26.74 -2.28
CA ALA A 390 -2.11 -26.91 -2.65
C ALA A 390 -2.37 -26.61 -4.14
N ALA A 391 -1.72 -25.60 -4.72
CA ALA A 391 -1.81 -25.30 -6.15
C ALA A 391 -1.19 -26.40 -7.02
N VAL A 392 -0.04 -26.93 -6.62
CA VAL A 392 0.61 -28.07 -7.31
C VAL A 392 -0.26 -29.31 -7.22
N LEU A 393 -0.79 -29.63 -6.04
CA LEU A 393 -1.70 -30.75 -5.87
C LEU A 393 -2.97 -30.57 -6.71
N ALA A 394 -3.52 -29.36 -6.76
CA ALA A 394 -4.66 -29.04 -7.63
C ALA A 394 -4.34 -29.34 -9.10
N ALA A 395 -3.16 -28.92 -9.60
CA ALA A 395 -2.73 -29.19 -10.97
C ALA A 395 -2.55 -30.69 -11.24
N VAL A 396 -1.94 -31.43 -10.30
CA VAL A 396 -1.75 -32.89 -10.42
C VAL A 396 -3.09 -33.61 -10.45
N CYS A 397 -4.00 -33.29 -9.53
CA CYS A 397 -5.35 -33.87 -9.52
C CYS A 397 -6.13 -33.49 -10.79
N TRP A 398 -5.94 -32.27 -11.30
CA TRP A 398 -6.58 -31.82 -12.54
C TRP A 398 -6.09 -32.64 -13.73
N ILE A 399 -4.78 -32.73 -13.97
CA ILE A 399 -4.23 -33.54 -15.06
C ILE A 399 -4.64 -35.01 -14.88
N GLY A 400 -4.47 -35.56 -13.68
CA GLY A 400 -4.79 -36.95 -13.35
C GLY A 400 -6.26 -37.30 -13.64
N SER A 401 -7.19 -36.40 -13.35
CA SER A 401 -8.62 -36.63 -13.64
C SER A 401 -8.95 -36.80 -15.13
N ASN A 402 -8.08 -36.32 -16.02
CA ASN A 402 -8.20 -36.48 -17.48
C ASN A 402 -7.54 -37.77 -18.01
N LEU A 403 -6.72 -38.41 -17.18
CA LEU A 403 -6.06 -39.69 -17.52
C LEU A 403 -6.95 -40.87 -17.15
N THR A 404 -7.82 -40.70 -16.16
CA THR A 404 -8.67 -41.75 -15.58
C THR A 404 -10.11 -41.73 -16.07
N GLY A 405 -10.54 -40.66 -16.74
CA GLY A 405 -11.85 -40.54 -17.40
C GLY A 405 -11.64 -40.56 -18.90
#